data_AF-A0A177SMZ4-F1
#
_entry.id   AF-A0A177SMZ4-F1
#
_cell.length_a   1.000
_cell.length_b   1.000
_cell.length_c   1.000
_cell.angle_alpha   90.00
_cell.angle_beta   90.00
_cell.angle_gamma   90.00
#
_symmetry.space_group_name_H-M   'P 1'
#
loop_
_entity.id
_entity.type
_entity.pdbx_description
1 polymer ?
#
loop_
_entity_poly.entity_id
_entity_poly.type
_entity_poly.pdbx_seq_one_letter_code
_entity_poly.pdbx_strand_id
1 'polypeptide(L)'
;MSTLGDRQITIPSHYVDSVLAMIEQHLFELSATIDDDNESNPARREMAAFRHMAQQLGYDFKIDIKANGFFSVSRIALQSKR
;
A
#
# COMPACT_ATOMS: atom_id res chain seq x y z
N MET A 1 13.43 -8.96 17.66
CA MET A 1 12.97 -8.07 16.58
C MET A 1 12.76 -8.93 15.34
N SER A 2 11.52 -9.32 15.04
CA SER A 2 11.23 -10.05 13.81
C SER A 2 11.17 -9.03 12.68
N THR A 3 12.20 -9.04 11.84
CA THR A 3 12.12 -8.45 10.50
C THR A 3 10.86 -9.01 9.84
N LEU A 4 10.04 -8.16 9.21
CA LEU A 4 8.99 -8.60 8.29
C LEU A 4 9.68 -9.52 7.28
N GLY A 5 9.56 -10.83 7.50
CA GLY A 5 10.38 -11.82 6.81
C GLY A 5 10.12 -11.77 5.32
N ASP A 6 11.14 -12.17 4.55
CA ASP A 6 11.19 -12.45 3.11
C ASP A 6 10.09 -13.43 2.62
N ARG A 7 8.83 -13.21 2.98
CA ARG A 7 7.69 -13.95 2.47
C ARG A 7 7.32 -13.32 1.15
N GLN A 8 7.91 -13.87 0.09
CA GLN A 8 7.53 -13.54 -1.27
C GLN A 8 6.10 -14.02 -1.54
N ILE A 9 5.23 -13.11 -1.95
CA ILE A 9 3.89 -13.46 -2.41
C ILE A 9 3.98 -13.96 -3.85
N THR A 10 3.44 -15.15 -4.10
CA THR A 10 3.27 -15.69 -5.46
C THR A 10 1.79 -15.74 -5.77
N ILE A 11 1.38 -15.04 -6.84
CA ILE A 11 0.00 -15.05 -7.35
C ILE A 11 0.02 -15.31 -8.85
N PRO A 12 -1.01 -15.99 -9.40
CA PRO A 12 -1.19 -16.08 -10.84
C PRO A 12 -1.26 -14.69 -11.47
N SER A 13 -0.58 -14.52 -12.62
CA SER A 13 -0.43 -13.20 -13.27
C SER A 13 -1.75 -12.52 -13.59
N HIS A 14 -2.79 -13.28 -13.95
CA HIS A 14 -4.12 -12.75 -14.25
C HIS A 14 -4.87 -12.20 -13.02
N TYR A 15 -4.38 -12.46 -11.80
CA TYR A 15 -4.94 -11.88 -10.57
C TYR A 15 -4.15 -10.67 -10.06
N VAL A 16 -3.00 -10.33 -10.66
CA VAL A 16 -2.16 -9.22 -10.19
C VAL A 16 -2.94 -7.90 -10.16
N ASP A 17 -3.67 -7.57 -11.22
CA ASP A 17 -4.47 -6.35 -11.26
C ASP A 17 -5.59 -6.33 -10.23
N SER A 18 -6.28 -7.47 -10.02
CA SER A 18 -7.34 -7.58 -9.00
C SER A 18 -6.79 -7.41 -7.58
N VAL A 19 -5.63 -8.00 -7.29
CA VAL A 19 -4.96 -7.85 -6.00
C VAL A 19 -4.52 -6.40 -5.80
N LEU A 20 -3.94 -5.76 -6.80
CA LEU A 20 -3.54 -4.36 -6.72
C LEU A 20 -4.74 -3.43 -6.53
N ALA A 21 -5.86 -3.68 -7.21
CA ALA A 21 -7.09 -2.91 -7.02
C ALA A 21 -7.67 -3.06 -5.59
N MET A 22 -7.62 -4.28 -5.04
CA MET A 22 -8.04 -4.53 -3.66
C MET A 22 -7.13 -3.79 -2.66
N ILE A 23 -5.81 -3.80 -2.89
CA ILE A 23 -4.85 -3.05 -2.07
C ILE A 23 -5.12 -1.54 -2.17
N GLU A 24 -5.33 -1.01 -3.37
CA GLU A 24 -5.60 0.41 -3.61
C GLU A 24 -6.84 0.90 -2.85
N GLN A 25 -7.93 0.16 -2.97
CA GLN A 25 -9.19 0.45 -2.27
C GLN A 25 -8.98 0.44 -0.75
N HIS A 26 -8.28 -0.56 -0.23
CA HIS A 26 -8.07 -0.69 1.20
C HIS A 26 -7.14 0.40 1.76
N LEU A 27 -6.10 0.79 1.00
CA LEU A 27 -5.25 1.93 1.37
C LEU A 27 -6.04 3.24 1.41
N PHE A 28 -7.01 3.42 0.51
CA PHE A 28 -7.88 4.60 0.51
C PHE A 28 -8.75 4.64 1.78
N GLU A 29 -9.35 3.51 2.15
CA GLU A 29 -10.13 3.36 3.38
C GLU A 29 -9.30 3.64 4.63
N LEU A 30 -8.10 3.04 4.72
CA LEU A 30 -7.18 3.26 5.84
C LEU A 30 -6.74 4.72 5.95
N SER A 31 -6.51 5.39 4.82
CA SER A 31 -6.12 6.81 4.80
C SER A 31 -7.20 7.71 5.42
N ALA A 32 -8.48 7.38 5.25
CA ALA A 32 -9.59 8.11 5.86
C ALA A 32 -9.70 7.91 7.39
N THR A 33 -8.99 6.93 7.95
CA THR A 33 -9.02 6.61 9.40
C THR A 33 -7.80 7.13 10.16
N ILE A 34 -6.84 7.77 9.48
CA ILE A 34 -5.67 8.35 10.12
C ILE A 34 -6.02 9.76 10.59
N ASP A 35 -6.19 9.93 11.90
CA ASP A 35 -6.06 11.24 12.54
C ASP A 35 -4.58 11.63 12.63
N ASP A 36 -4.28 12.91 12.37
CA ASP A 36 -3.03 13.41 11.80
C ASP A 36 -1.74 13.18 12.63
N ASP A 37 -1.81 12.79 13.90
CA ASP A 37 -0.64 12.87 14.80
C ASP A 37 -0.25 11.59 15.55
N ASN A 38 -0.85 10.43 15.27
CA ASN A 38 -0.47 9.19 15.96
C ASN A 38 0.33 8.23 15.07
N GLU A 39 1.66 8.29 15.15
CA GLU A 39 2.57 7.32 14.50
C GLU A 39 2.30 5.86 14.93
N SER A 40 1.69 5.64 16.10
CA SER A 40 1.34 4.32 16.61
C SER A 40 -0.01 3.79 16.09
N ASN A 41 -0.66 4.52 15.18
CA ASN A 41 -1.94 4.13 14.60
C ASN A 41 -1.81 2.78 13.86
N PRO A 42 -2.60 1.75 14.21
CA PRO A 42 -2.65 0.48 13.50
C PRO A 42 -2.79 0.62 11.98
N ALA A 43 -3.53 1.62 11.51
CA ALA A 43 -3.72 1.89 10.09
C ALA A 43 -2.39 2.14 9.36
N ARG A 44 -1.43 2.86 9.97
CA ARG A 44 -0.12 3.11 9.36
C ARG A 44 0.69 1.82 9.20
N ARG A 45 0.60 0.88 10.16
CA ARG A 45 1.26 -0.43 10.06
C ARG A 45 0.64 -1.29 8.97
N GLU A 46 -0.69 -1.29 8.87
CA GLU A 46 -1.41 -2.00 7.82
C GLU A 46 -1.08 -1.45 6.44
N MET A 47 -1.09 -0.12 6.27
CA MET A 47 -0.69 0.52 5.02
C MET A 47 0.73 0.15 4.60
N ALA A 48 1.68 0.12 5.55
CA ALA A 48 3.04 -0.32 5.27
C ALA A 48 3.10 -1.79 4.82
N ALA A 49 2.32 -2.67 5.45
CA ALA A 49 2.23 -4.08 5.06
C ALA A 49 1.67 -4.23 3.63
N PHE A 50 0.56 -3.57 3.31
CA PHE A 50 -0.06 -3.63 1.99
C PHE A 50 0.81 -3.03 0.89
N ARG A 51 1.52 -1.93 1.17
CA ARG A 51 2.53 -1.40 0.25
C ARG A 51 3.66 -2.39 0.02
N HIS A 52 4.15 -3.05 1.06
CA HIS A 52 5.17 -4.08 0.91
C HIS A 52 4.69 -5.26 0.03
N MET A 53 3.43 -5.68 0.16
CA MET A 53 2.85 -6.69 -0.73
C MET A 53 2.84 -6.23 -2.19
N ALA A 54 2.45 -4.98 -2.45
CA ALA A 54 2.48 -4.41 -3.79
C ALA A 54 3.91 -4.34 -4.36
N GLN A 55 4.89 -3.99 -3.52
CA GLN A 55 6.30 -3.89 -3.90
C GLN A 55 6.86 -5.24 -4.36
N GLN A 56 6.45 -6.33 -3.71
CA GLN A 56 6.80 -7.68 -4.16
C GLN A 56 6.20 -8.04 -5.52
N LEU A 57 5.12 -7.39 -5.93
CA LEU A 57 4.50 -7.52 -7.24
C LEU A 57 5.05 -6.52 -8.28
N GLY A 58 6.02 -5.69 -7.91
CA GLY A 58 6.61 -4.68 -8.80
C GLY A 58 5.83 -3.35 -8.86
N TYR A 59 5.01 -3.06 -7.86
CA TYR A 59 4.23 -1.82 -7.77
C TYR A 59 4.40 -1.15 -6.41
N ASP A 60 4.14 0.15 -6.32
CA ASP A 60 3.99 0.85 -5.05
C ASP A 60 2.77 1.77 -5.12
N PHE A 61 2.35 2.27 -3.96
CA PHE A 61 1.25 3.20 -3.84
C PHE A 61 1.72 4.51 -3.25
N LYS A 62 1.37 5.61 -3.93
CA LYS A 62 1.49 6.96 -3.39
C LYS A 62 0.16 7.37 -2.79
N ILE A 63 0.22 7.93 -1.61
CA ILE A 63 -0.95 8.40 -0.86
C ILE A 63 -0.74 9.90 -0.66
N ASP A 64 -1.59 10.69 -1.29
CA ASP A 64 -1.56 12.14 -1.22
C ASP A 64 -2.73 12.63 -0.39
N ILE A 65 -2.42 13.47 0.61
CA ILE A 65 -3.41 14.17 1.44
C ILE A 65 -3.62 15.54 0.81
N LYS A 66 -4.84 15.82 0.35
CA LYS A 66 -5.21 17.15 -0.17
C LYS A 66 -5.63 18.05 0.98
N ALA A 67 -5.43 19.36 0.82
CA ALA A 67 -5.65 20.40 1.84
C ALA A 67 -7.10 20.48 2.40
N ASN A 68 -8.04 19.74 1.81
CA ASN A 68 -9.44 19.65 2.20
C ASN A 68 -9.80 18.32 2.91
N GLY A 69 -8.81 17.55 3.36
CA GLY A 69 -9.03 16.25 4.02
C GLY A 69 -9.39 15.12 3.04
N PHE A 70 -9.24 15.34 1.73
CA PHE A 70 -9.43 14.29 0.73
C PHE A 70 -8.13 13.55 0.52
N PHE A 71 -8.23 12.22 0.51
CA PHE A 71 -7.11 11.34 0.21
C PHE A 71 -7.19 10.90 -1.24
N SER A 72 -6.04 10.74 -1.88
CA SER A 72 -5.94 10.02 -3.15
C SER A 72 -4.84 8.99 -3.06
N VAL A 73 -5.17 7.77 -3.46
CA VAL A 73 -4.20 6.68 -3.62
C VAL A 73 -3.93 6.54 -5.12
N SER A 74 -2.66 6.34 -5.48
CA SER A 74 -2.26 6.16 -6.87
C SER A 74 -1.22 5.06 -6.98
N ARG A 75 -1.50 4.10 -7.86
CA ARG A 75 -0.58 3.01 -8.20
C ARG A 75 0.59 3.50 -9.05
N ILE A 76 1.79 3.09 -8.71
CA ILE A 76 3.03 3.40 -9.42
C ILE A 76 3.72 2.08 -9.76
N ALA A 77 4.06 1.87 -11.04
CA ALA A 77 4.91 0.75 -11.41
C ALA A 77 6.35 1.02 -10.94
N LEU A 78 6.93 0.09 -10.18
CA LEU A 78 8.34 0.16 -9.82
C LEU A 78 9.14 -0.18 -11.07
N GLN A 79 9.70 0.84 -11.72
CA GLN A 79 10.64 0.59 -12.79
C GLN A 79 11.82 -0.18 -12.22
N SER A 80 11.99 -1.43 -12.66
CA SER A 80 13.23 -2.17 -12.46
C SER A 80 14.33 -1.34 -13.11
N LYS A 81 15.19 -0.69 -12.30
CA LYS A 81 16.38 -0.02 -12.81
C LYS A 81 17.13 -1.03 -13.68
N ARG A 82 17.09 -0.83 -15.00
CA ARG A 82 17.93 -1.53 -15.95
C ARG A 82 19.31 -0.91 -15.96
#